data_AF-W7T5D8-F1
#
_entry.id   AF-W7T5D8-F1
#
_cell.length_a   1.000
_cell.length_b   1.000
_cell.length_c   1.000
_cell.angle_alpha   90.00
_cell.angle_beta   90.00
_cell.angle_gamma   90.00
#
_symmetry.space_group_name_H-M   'P 1'
#
loop_
_entity.id
_entity.type
_entity.pdbx_description
1 polymer ?
#
loop_
_entity_poly.entity_id
_entity_poly.type
_entity_poly.pdbx_seq_one_letter_code
_entity_poly.pdbx_strand_id
1 'polypeptide(L)'
;MDEVLAYIAELVAFAIIIFFVVRYIVPPARKAMRAQQETIKAQIERAEQTEKRLAVAEAKYADAVVEARQEAAKIRDNARADAQRIVEEMRVQADREVERIRVRGEEELANRRQHLMRELHAYLGQRSVEVADRLVGEHLADAGARSATVDRFLDELDAMSARDEAAERSLVASKGES
;
A
#
# COMPACT_ATOMS: atom_id res chain seq x y z
N MET A 1 45.66 93.59 68.82
CA MET A 1 46.21 92.75 67.73
C MET A 1 45.87 91.27 67.94
N ASP A 2 45.73 90.84 69.21
CA ASP A 2 45.42 89.45 69.55
C ASP A 2 44.02 88.97 69.11
N GLU A 3 43.01 89.84 69.12
CA GLU A 3 41.65 89.49 68.64
C GLU A 3 41.64 89.17 67.13
N VAL A 4 42.37 89.94 66.31
CA VAL A 4 42.45 89.73 64.85
C VAL A 4 43.16 88.41 64.52
N LEU A 5 44.20 88.05 65.28
CA LEU A 5 44.90 86.77 65.13
C LEU A 5 44.00 85.57 65.48
N ALA A 6 43.16 85.69 66.50
CA ALA A 6 42.20 84.66 66.87
C ALA A 6 41.17 84.43 65.75
N TYR A 7 40.60 85.50 65.18
CA TYR A 7 39.68 85.39 64.05
C TYR A 7 40.33 84.79 62.79
N ILE A 8 41.58 85.17 62.49
CA ILE A 8 42.33 84.60 61.36
C ILE A 8 42.59 83.10 61.59
N ALA A 9 43.01 82.70 62.79
CA ALA A 9 43.25 81.30 63.12
C ALA A 9 41.96 80.45 63.06
N GLU A 10 40.83 81.00 63.54
CA GLU A 10 39.51 80.36 63.43
C GLU A 10 39.09 80.20 61.97
N LEU A 11 39.28 81.22 61.13
CA LEU A 11 38.95 81.19 59.71
C LEU A 11 39.81 80.18 58.94
N VAL A 12 41.10 80.07 59.29
CA VAL A 12 42.00 79.04 58.73
C VAL A 12 41.58 77.65 59.18
N ALA A 13 41.25 77.44 60.47
CA ALA A 13 40.75 76.16 60.96
C ALA A 13 39.43 75.76 60.29
N PHE A 14 38.51 76.71 60.11
CA PHE A 14 37.25 76.54 59.41
C PHE A 14 37.46 76.17 57.93
N ALA A 15 38.37 76.86 57.24
CA ALA A 15 38.72 76.57 55.85
C ALA A 15 39.32 75.16 55.69
N ILE A 16 40.17 74.72 56.63
CA ILE A 16 40.73 73.37 56.63
C ILE A 16 39.61 72.33 56.78
N ILE A 17 38.68 72.52 57.70
CA ILE A 17 37.53 71.61 57.90
C ILE A 17 36.69 71.54 56.61
N ILE A 18 36.35 72.68 56.01
CA ILE A 18 35.60 72.70 54.73
C ILE A 18 36.35 71.94 53.64
N PHE A 19 37.67 72.14 53.53
CA PHE A 19 38.48 71.44 52.55
C PHE A 19 38.39 69.92 52.73
N PHE A 20 38.49 69.40 53.96
CA PHE A 20 38.32 67.97 54.24
C PHE A 20 36.91 67.48 53.91
N VAL A 21 35.86 68.23 54.26
CA VAL A 21 34.47 67.86 53.96
C VAL A 21 34.22 67.78 52.45
N VAL A 22 34.65 68.79 51.70
CA VAL A 22 34.50 68.83 50.24
C VAL A 22 35.35 67.75 49.57
N ARG A 23 36.54 67.44 50.11
CA ARG A 23 37.47 66.49 49.50
C ARG A 23 37.18 65.03 49.85
N TYR A 24 36.58 64.73 51.00
CA TYR A 24 36.37 63.36 51.49
C TYR A 24 34.90 62.95 51.61
N ILE A 25 33.97 63.86 51.95
CA ILE A 25 32.56 63.51 52.20
C ILE A 25 31.70 63.71 50.95
N VAL A 26 31.94 64.80 50.20
CA VAL A 26 31.18 65.09 48.98
C VAL A 26 31.39 64.07 47.85
N PRO A 27 32.61 63.56 47.58
CA PRO A 27 32.83 62.58 46.52
C PRO A 27 32.07 61.25 46.71
N PRO A 28 32.09 60.57 47.88
CA PRO A 28 31.32 59.34 48.06
C PRO A 28 29.81 59.59 48.02
N ALA A 29 29.32 60.71 48.57
CA ALA A 29 27.91 61.06 48.48
C ALA A 29 27.45 61.25 47.02
N ARG A 30 28.20 62.00 46.21
CA ARG A 30 27.91 62.17 44.78
C ARG A 30 28.02 60.86 44.01
N LYS A 31 28.99 60.00 44.35
CA LYS A 31 29.14 58.68 43.74
C LYS A 31 27.95 57.77 44.04
N ALA A 32 27.47 57.74 45.28
CA ALA A 32 26.30 56.97 45.67
C ALA A 32 25.04 57.41 44.93
N MET A 33 24.80 58.74 44.83
CA MET A 33 23.65 59.26 44.08
C MET A 33 23.73 58.92 42.58
N ARG A 34 24.90 59.07 41.95
CA ARG A 34 25.10 58.69 40.54
C ARG A 34 24.91 57.19 40.32
N ALA A 35 25.45 56.36 41.20
CA ALA A 35 25.29 54.91 41.11
C ALA A 35 23.81 54.51 41.20
N GLN A 36 23.01 55.14 42.07
CA GLN A 36 21.56 54.91 42.13
C GLN A 36 20.84 55.39 40.86
N GLN A 37 21.21 56.55 40.32
CA GLN A 37 20.63 57.04 39.06
C GLN A 37 20.95 56.09 37.89
N GLU A 38 22.18 55.60 37.80
CA GLU A 38 22.60 54.63 36.78
C GLU A 38 21.90 53.29 36.95
N THR A 39 21.74 52.79 38.18
CA THR A 39 21.02 51.52 38.40
C THR A 39 19.54 51.63 38.08
N ILE A 40 18.89 52.76 38.40
CA ILE A 40 17.49 53.02 38.02
C ILE A 40 17.37 53.10 36.50
N LYS A 41 18.24 53.87 35.83
CA LYS A 41 18.23 54.01 34.37
C LYS A 41 18.43 52.64 33.70
N ALA A 42 19.40 51.85 34.17
CA ALA A 42 19.64 50.52 33.65
C ALA A 42 18.47 49.56 33.90
N GLN A 43 17.76 49.68 35.04
CA GLN A 43 16.56 48.88 35.31
C GLN A 43 15.40 49.26 34.38
N ILE A 44 15.16 50.56 34.15
CA ILE A 44 14.13 51.04 33.21
C ILE A 44 14.44 50.56 31.80
N GLU A 45 15.69 50.72 31.33
CA GLU A 45 16.09 50.27 30.01
C GLU A 45 15.93 48.75 29.85
N ARG A 46 16.29 47.96 30.88
CA ARG A 46 16.07 46.51 30.88
C ARG A 46 14.59 46.14 30.88
N ALA A 47 13.75 46.88 31.60
CA ALA A 47 12.31 46.67 31.61
C ALA A 47 11.72 46.92 30.21
N GLU A 48 12.03 48.05 29.59
CA GLU A 48 11.60 48.37 28.23
C GLU A 48 12.08 47.34 27.20
N GLN A 49 13.33 46.88 27.31
CA GLN A 49 13.85 45.82 26.44
C GLN A 49 13.11 44.50 26.66
N THR A 50 12.76 44.18 27.91
CA THR A 50 12.02 42.96 28.25
C THR A 50 10.59 43.02 27.71
N GLU A 51 9.90 44.14 27.86
CA GLU A 51 8.57 44.35 27.30
C GLU A 51 8.58 44.25 25.76
N LYS A 52 9.56 44.87 25.09
CA LYS A 52 9.73 44.74 23.64
C LYS A 52 9.97 43.30 23.22
N ARG A 53 10.81 42.56 23.95
CA ARG A 53 11.08 41.14 23.67
C ARG A 53 9.84 40.28 23.89
N LEU A 54 9.06 40.55 24.93
CA LEU A 54 7.81 39.86 25.22
C LEU A 54 6.80 40.09 24.09
N ALA A 55 6.59 41.35 23.67
CA ALA A 55 5.68 41.67 22.57
C ALA A 55 6.09 40.98 21.26
N VAL A 56 7.40 40.93 20.95
CA VAL A 56 7.91 40.20 19.78
C VAL A 56 7.70 38.69 19.92
N ALA A 57 7.89 38.13 21.12
CA ALA A 57 7.67 36.70 21.36
C ALA A 57 6.19 36.33 21.24
N GLU A 58 5.28 37.16 21.75
CA GLU A 58 3.83 36.98 21.62
C GLU A 58 3.38 37.06 20.16
N ALA A 59 3.89 38.02 19.40
CA ALA A 59 3.62 38.12 17.96
C ALA A 59 4.09 36.87 17.22
N LYS A 60 5.34 36.43 17.44
CA LYS A 60 5.87 35.21 16.83
C LYS A 60 5.09 33.96 17.23
N TYR A 61 4.64 33.88 18.48
CA TYR A 61 3.82 32.78 18.95
C TYR A 61 2.47 32.76 18.25
N ALA A 62 1.80 33.92 18.13
CA ALA A 62 0.55 34.03 17.41
C ALA A 62 0.70 33.63 15.94
N ASP A 63 1.76 34.11 15.28
CA ASP A 63 2.08 33.75 13.89
C ASP A 63 2.32 32.24 13.74
N ALA A 64 3.12 31.65 14.63
CA ALA A 64 3.40 30.22 14.64
C ALA A 64 2.12 29.37 14.84
N VAL A 65 1.18 29.84 15.67
CA VAL A 65 -0.13 29.16 15.85
C VAL A 65 -0.96 29.24 14.57
N VAL A 66 -0.95 30.37 13.86
CA VAL A 66 -1.65 30.53 12.58
C VAL A 66 -1.01 29.63 11.52
N GLU A 67 0.31 29.63 11.39
CA GLU A 67 1.06 28.78 10.46
C GLU A 67 0.81 27.30 10.74
N ALA A 68 0.86 26.88 12.01
CA ALA A 68 0.57 25.50 12.39
C ALA A 68 -0.87 25.08 12.03
N ARG A 69 -1.85 25.98 12.15
CA ARG A 69 -3.24 25.72 11.73
C ARG A 69 -3.36 25.61 10.21
N GLN A 70 -2.65 26.44 9.46
CA GLN A 70 -2.63 26.37 8.00
C GLN A 70 -1.99 25.07 7.51
N GLU A 71 -0.85 24.68 8.10
CA GLU A 71 -0.18 23.43 7.74
C GLU A 71 -1.02 22.22 8.13
N ALA A 72 -1.68 22.24 9.30
CA ALA A 72 -2.63 21.19 9.68
C ALA A 72 -3.81 21.08 8.69
N ALA A 73 -4.35 22.21 8.21
CA ALA A 73 -5.41 22.21 7.21
C ALA A 73 -4.91 21.59 5.88
N LYS A 74 -3.72 21.99 5.43
CA LYS A 74 -3.07 21.45 4.23
C LYS A 74 -2.81 19.95 4.33
N ILE A 75 -2.33 19.47 5.47
CA ILE A 75 -2.14 18.03 5.74
C ILE A 75 -3.48 17.29 5.63
N ARG A 76 -4.56 17.84 6.20
CA ARG A 76 -5.90 17.22 6.13
C ARG A 76 -6.44 17.17 4.69
N ASP A 77 -6.22 18.23 3.91
CA ASP A 77 -6.69 18.27 2.53
C ASP A 77 -5.88 17.33 1.63
N ASN A 78 -4.56 17.25 1.82
CA ASN A 78 -3.71 16.26 1.15
C ASN A 78 -4.16 14.83 1.51
N ALA A 79 -4.40 14.55 2.79
CA ALA A 79 -4.87 13.22 3.23
C ALA A 79 -6.23 12.85 2.62
N ARG A 80 -7.14 13.83 2.43
CA ARG A 80 -8.41 13.61 1.74
C ARG A 80 -8.23 13.29 0.26
N ALA A 81 -7.36 14.04 -0.43
CA ALA A 81 -7.04 13.79 -1.83
C ALA A 81 -6.35 12.42 -2.02
N ASP A 82 -5.43 12.07 -1.11
CA ASP A 82 -4.79 10.75 -1.08
C ASP A 82 -5.81 9.62 -0.88
N ALA A 83 -6.71 9.78 0.09
CA ALA A 83 -7.75 8.80 0.35
C ALA A 83 -8.66 8.58 -0.88
N GLN A 84 -9.07 9.66 -1.56
CA GLN A 84 -9.85 9.56 -2.78
C GLN A 84 -9.10 8.80 -3.88
N ARG A 85 -7.82 9.15 -4.11
CA ARG A 85 -6.97 8.46 -5.09
C ARG A 85 -6.81 6.98 -4.77
N ILE A 86 -6.59 6.63 -3.50
CA ILE A 86 -6.47 5.24 -3.06
C ILE A 86 -7.79 4.49 -3.33
N VAL A 87 -8.94 5.09 -3.05
CA VAL A 87 -10.24 4.46 -3.33
C VAL A 87 -10.44 4.24 -4.83
N GLU A 88 -10.09 5.21 -5.67
CA GLU A 88 -10.16 5.07 -7.13
C GLU A 88 -9.21 3.98 -7.65
N GLU A 89 -7.97 3.96 -7.17
CA GLU A 89 -6.99 2.93 -7.51
C GLU A 89 -7.47 1.53 -7.10
N MET A 90 -7.97 1.38 -5.87
CA MET A 90 -8.52 0.12 -5.39
C MET A 90 -9.73 -0.34 -6.20
N ARG A 91 -10.60 0.58 -6.65
CA ARG A 91 -11.71 0.23 -7.56
C ARG A 91 -11.21 -0.31 -8.88
N VAL A 92 -10.25 0.38 -9.50
CA VAL A 92 -9.66 -0.07 -10.77
C VAL A 92 -8.96 -1.42 -10.61
N GLN A 93 -8.24 -1.64 -9.51
CA GLN A 93 -7.62 -2.92 -9.22
C GLN A 93 -8.67 -4.02 -8.99
N ALA A 94 -9.74 -3.73 -8.25
CA ALA A 94 -10.83 -4.67 -8.02
C ALA A 94 -11.53 -5.06 -9.33
N ASP A 95 -11.84 -4.10 -10.20
CA ASP A 95 -12.47 -4.37 -11.50
C ASP A 95 -11.58 -5.26 -12.38
N ARG A 96 -10.27 -4.99 -12.39
CA ARG A 96 -9.29 -5.84 -13.09
C ARG A 96 -9.22 -7.25 -12.50
N GLU A 97 -9.28 -7.39 -11.17
CA GLU A 97 -9.27 -8.69 -10.51
C GLU A 97 -10.54 -9.48 -10.79
N VAL A 98 -11.71 -8.82 -10.76
CA VAL A 98 -13.00 -9.42 -11.10
C VAL A 98 -12.98 -9.94 -12.53
N GLU A 99 -12.51 -9.14 -13.49
CA GLU A 99 -12.40 -9.58 -14.88
C GLU A 99 -11.44 -10.76 -15.03
N ARG A 100 -10.29 -10.73 -14.35
CA ARG A 100 -9.33 -11.84 -14.34
C ARG A 100 -9.95 -13.14 -13.80
N ILE A 101 -10.69 -13.04 -12.69
CA ILE A 101 -11.38 -14.18 -12.08
C ILE A 101 -12.47 -14.70 -13.01
N ARG A 102 -13.23 -13.80 -13.67
CA ARG A 102 -14.27 -14.18 -14.61
C ARG A 102 -13.73 -14.95 -15.80
N VAL A 103 -12.69 -14.44 -16.46
CA VAL A 103 -12.05 -15.10 -17.60
C VAL A 103 -11.54 -16.49 -17.20
N ARG A 104 -10.85 -16.60 -16.06
CA ARG A 104 -10.40 -17.90 -15.54
C ARG A 104 -11.57 -18.84 -15.23
N GLY A 105 -12.66 -18.31 -14.67
CA GLY A 105 -13.87 -19.08 -14.38
C GLY A 105 -14.55 -19.61 -15.64
N GLU A 106 -14.61 -18.80 -16.71
CA GLU A 106 -15.13 -19.21 -18.02
C GLU A 106 -14.26 -20.31 -18.65
N GLU A 107 -12.93 -20.18 -18.58
CA GLU A 107 -11.97 -21.22 -19.00
C GLU A 107 -12.14 -22.52 -18.21
N GLU A 108 -12.23 -22.44 -16.88
CA GLU A 108 -12.47 -23.60 -16.01
C GLU A 108 -13.80 -24.27 -16.34
N LEU A 109 -14.88 -23.50 -16.55
CA LEU A 109 -16.19 -24.04 -16.89
C LEU A 109 -16.17 -24.76 -18.23
N ALA A 110 -15.49 -24.20 -19.23
CA ALA A 110 -15.31 -24.83 -20.53
C ALA A 110 -14.56 -26.18 -20.40
N ASN A 111 -13.47 -26.20 -19.63
CA ASN A 111 -12.70 -27.41 -19.37
C ASN A 111 -13.51 -28.48 -18.61
N ARG A 112 -14.28 -28.06 -17.59
CA ARG A 112 -15.19 -28.95 -16.83
C ARG A 112 -16.26 -29.54 -17.73
N ARG A 113 -16.86 -28.74 -18.63
CA ARG A 113 -17.86 -29.23 -19.58
C ARG A 113 -17.27 -30.29 -20.50
N GLN A 114 -16.07 -30.08 -21.03
CA GLN A 114 -15.39 -31.08 -21.86
C GLN A 114 -15.09 -32.37 -21.07
N HIS A 115 -14.67 -32.25 -19.81
CA HIS A 115 -14.47 -33.41 -18.93
C HIS A 115 -15.76 -34.19 -18.70
N LEU A 116 -16.85 -33.50 -18.31
CA LEU A 116 -18.16 -34.11 -18.07
C LEU A 116 -18.71 -34.80 -19.32
N MET A 117 -18.52 -34.21 -20.51
CA MET A 117 -18.94 -34.85 -21.75
C MET A 117 -18.18 -36.16 -22.00
N ARG A 118 -16.86 -36.18 -21.79
CA ARG A 118 -16.06 -37.41 -21.91
C ARG A 118 -16.52 -38.48 -20.92
N GLU A 119 -16.75 -38.10 -19.67
CA GLU A 119 -17.27 -39.02 -18.64
C GLU A 119 -18.65 -39.57 -19.00
N LEU A 120 -19.56 -38.71 -19.48
CA LEU A 120 -20.90 -39.11 -19.91
C LEU A 120 -20.84 -40.07 -21.10
N HIS A 121 -19.99 -39.80 -22.08
CA HIS A 121 -19.78 -40.72 -23.22
C HIS A 121 -19.23 -42.07 -22.78
N ALA A 122 -18.25 -42.09 -21.87
CA ALA A 122 -17.72 -43.34 -21.33
C ALA A 122 -18.79 -44.14 -20.57
N TYR A 123 -19.58 -43.46 -19.74
CA TYR A 123 -20.67 -44.08 -18.98
C TYR A 123 -21.76 -44.64 -19.91
N LEU A 124 -22.20 -43.87 -20.91
CA LEU A 124 -23.14 -44.35 -21.91
C LEU A 124 -22.59 -45.55 -22.68
N GLY A 125 -21.32 -45.49 -23.13
CA GLY A 125 -20.67 -46.58 -23.84
C GLY A 125 -20.68 -47.89 -23.03
N GLN A 126 -20.33 -47.81 -21.74
CA GLN A 126 -20.37 -48.95 -20.84
C GLN A 126 -21.79 -49.53 -20.68
N ARG A 127 -22.80 -48.67 -20.46
CA ARG A 127 -24.19 -49.10 -20.28
C ARG A 127 -24.80 -49.66 -21.56
N SER A 128 -24.46 -49.11 -22.72
CA SER A 128 -24.90 -49.61 -24.02
C SER A 128 -24.30 -50.98 -24.33
N VAL A 129 -23.01 -51.19 -24.04
CA VAL A 129 -22.38 -52.51 -24.18
C VAL A 129 -23.02 -53.53 -23.25
N GLU A 130 -23.33 -53.17 -22.00
CA GLU A 130 -24.04 -54.07 -21.07
C GLU A 130 -25.43 -54.50 -21.58
N VAL A 131 -26.18 -53.56 -22.17
CA VAL A 131 -27.49 -53.88 -22.78
C VAL A 131 -27.34 -54.72 -24.04
N ALA A 132 -26.35 -54.41 -24.89
CA ALA A 132 -26.06 -55.20 -26.09
C ALA A 132 -25.63 -56.63 -25.73
N ASP A 133 -24.78 -56.80 -24.72
CA ASP A 133 -24.32 -58.10 -24.23
C ASP A 133 -25.50 -58.94 -23.70
N ARG A 134 -26.41 -58.31 -22.95
CA ARG A 134 -27.64 -58.98 -22.50
C ARG A 134 -28.53 -59.41 -23.67
N LEU A 135 -28.76 -58.52 -24.64
CA LEU A 135 -29.60 -58.81 -25.80
C LEU A 135 -29.00 -59.91 -26.71
N VAL A 136 -27.68 -59.88 -26.93
CA VAL A 136 -26.96 -60.94 -27.66
C VAL A 136 -27.02 -62.25 -26.90
N GLY A 137 -26.85 -62.23 -25.57
CA GLY A 137 -27.03 -63.40 -24.72
C GLY A 137 -28.43 -64.02 -24.83
N GLU A 138 -29.47 -63.19 -24.83
CA GLU A 138 -30.86 -63.63 -25.05
C GLU A 138 -31.09 -64.16 -26.47
N HIS A 139 -30.54 -63.49 -27.49
CA HIS A 139 -30.67 -63.92 -28.90
C HIS A 139 -29.95 -65.24 -29.18
N LEU A 140 -28.76 -65.44 -28.60
CA LEU A 140 -28.03 -66.70 -28.70
C LEU A 140 -28.70 -67.82 -27.90
N ALA A 141 -29.47 -67.52 -26.86
CA ALA A 141 -30.22 -68.54 -26.12
C ALA A 141 -31.32 -69.18 -27.00
N ASP A 142 -31.87 -68.47 -27.98
CA ASP A 142 -32.82 -69.01 -28.96
C ASP A 142 -32.13 -69.92 -30.00
N ALA A 143 -32.66 -71.12 -30.19
CA ALA A 143 -32.04 -72.14 -31.05
C ALA A 143 -32.10 -71.78 -32.54
N GLY A 144 -33.17 -71.11 -32.99
CA GLY A 144 -33.34 -70.70 -34.38
C GLY A 144 -32.40 -69.56 -34.77
N ALA A 145 -32.33 -68.53 -33.92
CA ALA A 145 -31.40 -67.41 -34.08
C ALA A 145 -29.93 -67.84 -34.06
N ARG A 146 -29.57 -68.81 -33.20
CA ARG A 146 -28.21 -69.34 -33.10
C ARG A 146 -27.79 -70.07 -34.38
N SER A 147 -28.66 -70.94 -34.93
CA SER A 147 -28.40 -71.61 -36.22
C SER A 147 -28.21 -70.59 -37.34
N ALA A 148 -29.11 -69.60 -37.44
CA ALA A 148 -29.03 -68.56 -38.47
C ALA A 148 -27.74 -67.71 -38.38
N THR A 149 -27.19 -67.53 -37.17
CA THR A 149 -25.91 -66.83 -36.97
C THR A 149 -24.74 -67.69 -37.46
N VAL A 150 -24.76 -69.01 -37.19
CA VAL A 150 -23.75 -69.96 -37.68
C VAL A 150 -23.81 -70.05 -39.20
N ASP A 151 -25.01 -70.19 -39.78
CA ASP A 151 -25.19 -70.28 -41.23
C ASP A 151 -24.66 -69.02 -41.93
N ARG A 152 -24.96 -67.82 -41.40
CA ARG A 152 -24.41 -66.57 -41.94
C ARG A 152 -22.88 -66.49 -41.85
N PHE A 153 -22.29 -66.99 -40.77
CA PHE A 153 -20.83 -67.03 -40.62
C PHE A 153 -20.17 -68.02 -41.59
N LEU A 154 -20.80 -69.18 -41.82
CA LEU A 154 -20.36 -70.15 -42.82
C LEU A 154 -20.48 -69.58 -44.24
N ASP A 155 -21.58 -68.90 -44.56
CA ASP A 155 -21.75 -68.22 -45.84
C ASP A 155 -20.67 -67.14 -46.07
N GLU A 156 -20.29 -66.39 -45.02
CA GLU A 156 -19.25 -65.37 -45.10
C GLU A 156 -17.85 -65.99 -45.23
N LEU A 157 -17.58 -67.11 -44.55
CA LEU A 157 -16.36 -67.91 -44.72
C LEU A 157 -16.24 -68.46 -46.14
N ASP A 158 -17.31 -69.06 -46.67
CA ASP A 158 -17.35 -69.56 -48.03
C ASP A 158 -17.14 -68.43 -49.04
N ALA A 159 -17.73 -67.25 -48.81
CA ALA A 159 -17.51 -66.08 -49.64
C ALA A 159 -16.06 -65.54 -49.57
N MET A 160 -15.42 -65.58 -48.40
CA MET A 160 -14.01 -65.21 -48.22
C MET A 160 -13.07 -66.23 -48.88
N SER A 161 -13.31 -67.53 -48.68
CA SER A 161 -12.55 -68.61 -49.31
C SER A 161 -12.69 -68.58 -50.84
N ALA A 162 -13.89 -68.29 -51.36
CA ALA A 162 -14.09 -68.11 -52.79
C ALA A 162 -13.33 -66.89 -53.35
N ARG A 163 -13.17 -65.81 -52.57
CA ARG A 163 -12.33 -64.66 -52.95
C ARG A 163 -10.84 -65.02 -52.96
N ASP A 164 -10.37 -65.77 -51.96
CA ASP A 164 -8.97 -66.21 -51.90
C ASP A 164 -8.65 -67.21 -53.03
N GLU A 165 -9.53 -68.17 -53.33
CA GLU A 165 -9.37 -69.07 -54.48
C GLU A 165 -9.38 -68.33 -55.83
N ALA A 166 -10.21 -67.30 -55.97
CA ALA A 166 -10.22 -66.46 -57.17
C ALA A 166 -8.91 -65.65 -57.30
N ALA A 167 -8.34 -65.20 -56.19
CA ALA A 167 -7.05 -64.52 -56.16
C ALA A 167 -5.89 -65.47 -56.53
N GLU A 168 -5.88 -66.71 -56.03
CA GLU A 168 -4.87 -67.72 -56.37
C GLU A 168 -4.92 -68.19 -57.83
N ARG A 169 -6.12 -68.40 -58.39
CA ARG A 169 -6.27 -68.78 -59.81
C ARG A 169 -5.78 -67.70 -60.77
N SER A 170 -5.95 -66.43 -60.40
CA SER A 170 -5.39 -65.28 -61.13
C SER A 170 -3.85 -65.30 -61.13
N LEU A 171 -3.22 -65.69 -60.01
CA LEU A 171 -1.76 -65.80 -59.89
C LEU A 171 -1.17 -66.99 -60.66
N VAL A 172 -1.89 -68.11 -60.77
CA VAL A 172 -1.45 -69.30 -61.52
C VAL A 172 -1.62 -69.13 -63.03
N ALA A 173 -2.70 -68.48 -63.49
CA ALA A 173 -2.90 -68.16 -64.91
C ALA A 173 -1.79 -67.25 -65.48
N SER A 174 -1.30 -66.31 -64.66
CA SER A 174 -0.16 -65.45 -65.02
C SER A 174 1.19 -66.19 -65.15
N LYS A 175 1.32 -67.42 -64.62
CA LYS A 175 2.59 -68.16 -64.55
C LYS A 175 2.69 -69.31 -65.56
N GLY A 176 1.60 -69.64 -66.26
CA GLY A 176 1.52 -70.68 -67.29
C GLY A 176 1.68 -70.19 -68.74
N GLU A 177 1.81 -68.88 -68.97
CA GLU A 177 2.03 -68.26 -70.30
C GLU A 177 3.50 -67.81 -70.53
N SER A 178 4.48 -68.43 -69.86
CA SER A 178 5.91 -68.25 -70.17
C SER A 178 6.56 -69.55 -70.59
#